data_AF-A0AAE1WPZ1-F1
#
_entry.id   AF-A0AAE1WPZ1-F1
#
_cell.length_a   1.000
_cell.length_b   1.000
_cell.length_c   1.000
_cell.angle_alpha   90.00
_cell.angle_beta   90.00
_cell.angle_gamma   90.00
#
_symmetry.space_group_name_H-M   'P 1'
#
loop_
_entity.id
_entity.type
_entity.pdbx_description
1 polymer ?
#
loop_
_entity_poly.entity_id
_entity_poly.type
_entity_poly.pdbx_seq_one_letter_code
_entity_poly.pdbx_strand_id
1 'polypeptide(L)'
;MRMSLILSALTSFTVIECLVVAKSMRDWHKRIGEALWANRSSVRTPTQATPYALVYGVETVLPLEQKIPSLRIAVQEGLTDEENTQTRLDELEDLDEKRLGAQ
;
A
#
# COMPACT_ATOMS: atom_id res chain seq x y z
N MET A 1 15.90 27.67 -7.20
CA MET A 1 15.59 26.80 -6.04
C MET A 1 14.09 26.48 -5.89
N ARG A 2 13.17 27.46 -5.99
CA ARG A 2 11.71 27.22 -5.85
C ARG A 2 11.07 26.34 -6.94
N MET A 3 11.54 26.40 -8.19
CA MET A 3 10.97 25.60 -9.30
C MET A 3 11.25 24.10 -9.15
N SER A 4 12.47 23.73 -8.76
CA SER A 4 12.90 22.32 -8.59
C SER A 4 12.16 21.61 -7.46
N LEU A 5 11.79 22.34 -6.40
CA LEU A 5 11.02 21.82 -5.26
C LEU A 5 9.57 21.48 -5.65
N ILE A 6 8.96 22.30 -6.51
CA ILE A 6 7.59 22.09 -7.02
C ILE A 6 7.55 20.89 -7.96
N LEU A 7 8.54 20.73 -8.86
CA LEU A 7 8.63 19.55 -9.74
C LEU A 7 8.84 18.24 -8.95
N SER A 8 9.64 18.25 -7.89
CA SER A 8 9.85 17.08 -7.00
C SER A 8 8.60 16.70 -6.21
N ALA A 9 7.86 17.69 -5.70
CA ALA A 9 6.59 17.47 -5.00
C ALA A 9 5.53 16.89 -5.94
N LEU A 10 5.42 17.47 -7.14
CA LEU A 10 4.48 17.04 -8.16
C LEU A 10 4.82 15.65 -8.70
N THR A 11 6.09 15.28 -8.88
CA THR A 11 6.48 13.92 -9.31
C THR A 11 6.16 12.87 -8.26
N SER A 12 6.40 13.14 -6.97
CA SER A 12 6.06 12.19 -5.89
C SER A 12 4.55 12.04 -5.71
N PHE A 13 3.80 13.14 -5.84
CA PHE A 13 2.34 13.13 -5.76
C PHE A 13 1.71 12.44 -6.97
N THR A 14 2.15 12.76 -8.18
CA THR A 14 1.64 12.17 -9.43
C THR A 14 2.00 10.70 -9.59
N VAL A 15 3.16 10.22 -9.10
CA VAL A 15 3.50 8.78 -9.14
C VAL A 15 2.57 7.97 -8.23
N ILE A 16 2.28 8.45 -7.02
CA ILE A 16 1.35 7.77 -6.09
C ILE A 16 -0.08 7.82 -6.65
N GLU A 17 -0.54 8.96 -7.18
CA GLU A 17 -1.84 9.04 -7.85
C GLU A 17 -1.90 8.17 -9.10
N CYS A 18 -0.88 8.10 -9.95
CA CYS A 18 -0.85 7.21 -11.12
C CYS A 18 -0.86 5.72 -10.73
N LEU A 19 -0.22 5.36 -9.60
CA LEU A 19 -0.25 4.01 -9.05
C LEU A 19 -1.64 3.64 -8.50
N VAL A 20 -2.36 4.58 -7.90
CA VAL A 20 -3.65 4.31 -7.22
C VAL A 20 -4.86 4.55 -8.13
N VAL A 21 -4.81 5.58 -8.98
CA VAL A 21 -5.99 6.16 -9.66
C VAL A 21 -6.05 5.85 -11.15
N ALA A 22 -4.91 5.74 -11.84
CA ALA A 22 -4.92 5.85 -13.31
C ALA A 22 -5.35 4.59 -14.08
N LYS A 23 -5.51 3.39 -13.48
CA LYS A 23 -5.90 2.20 -14.25
C LYS A 23 -6.94 1.24 -13.67
N SER A 24 -7.16 1.15 -12.35
CA SER A 24 -8.33 0.44 -11.82
C SER A 24 -8.49 0.66 -10.32
N MET A 25 -9.49 1.46 -9.94
CA MET A 25 -9.95 1.53 -8.54
C MET A 25 -10.42 0.15 -8.02
N ARG A 26 -10.67 -0.82 -8.92
CA ARG A 26 -11.03 -2.20 -8.57
C ARG A 26 -9.85 -3.05 -8.08
N ASP A 27 -8.63 -2.81 -8.55
CA ASP A 27 -7.46 -3.63 -8.22
C ASP A 27 -6.52 -2.94 -7.22
N TRP A 28 -6.99 -1.93 -6.48
CA TRP A 28 -6.19 -1.22 -5.48
C TRP A 28 -5.54 -2.19 -4.48
N HIS A 29 -6.22 -3.27 -4.12
CA HIS A 29 -5.75 -4.31 -3.20
C HIS A 29 -4.55 -5.10 -3.75
N LYS A 30 -4.41 -5.21 -5.08
CA LYS A 30 -3.25 -5.83 -5.74
C LYS A 30 -2.06 -4.87 -5.80
N ARG A 31 -2.32 -3.55 -5.84
CA ARG A 31 -1.30 -2.50 -6.02
C ARG A 31 -0.91 -1.78 -4.72
N ILE A 32 -1.55 -2.10 -3.61
CA ILE A 32 -1.30 -1.44 -2.32
C ILE A 32 0.16 -1.59 -1.86
N GLY A 33 0.78 -2.75 -2.12
CA GLY A 33 2.20 -2.97 -1.82
C GLY A 33 3.11 -2.03 -2.60
N GLU A 34 2.87 -1.87 -3.90
CA GLU A 34 3.61 -0.96 -4.77
C GLU A 34 3.43 0.51 -4.37
N ALA A 35 2.19 0.90 -4.06
CA ALA A 35 1.86 2.26 -3.64
C ALA A 35 2.51 2.61 -2.30
N LEU A 36 2.48 1.70 -1.33
CA LEU A 36 3.17 1.85 -0.04
C LEU A 36 4.68 1.94 -0.23
N TRP A 37 5.24 1.13 -1.12
CA TRP A 37 6.67 1.17 -1.42
C TRP A 37 7.10 2.49 -2.05
N ALA A 38 6.39 2.97 -3.07
CA ALA A 38 6.64 4.26 -3.70
C ALA A 38 6.52 5.41 -2.69
N ASN A 39 5.53 5.36 -1.80
CA ASN A 39 5.38 6.34 -0.73
C ASN A 39 6.60 6.36 0.21
N ARG A 40 7.10 5.19 0.64
CA ARG A 40 8.24 5.06 1.57
C ARG A 40 9.59 5.44 0.96
N SER A 41 9.77 5.19 -0.35
CA SER A 41 11.04 5.41 -1.07
C SER A 41 11.11 6.75 -1.80
N SER A 42 9.99 7.43 -2.03
CA SER A 42 10.00 8.78 -2.63
C SER A 42 10.50 9.83 -1.65
N VAL A 43 11.40 10.70 -2.13
CA VAL A 43 11.89 11.85 -1.37
C VAL A 43 10.75 12.86 -1.18
N ARG A 44 10.50 13.29 0.05
CA ARG A 44 9.47 14.28 0.36
C ARG A 44 10.07 15.68 0.32
N THR A 45 9.41 16.59 -0.39
CA THR A 45 9.85 17.98 -0.56
C THR A 45 10.08 18.75 0.75
N PRO A 46 9.24 18.62 1.80
CA PRO A 46 9.45 19.36 3.04
C PRO A 46 10.72 18.94 3.80
N THR A 47 11.05 17.65 3.74
CA THR A 47 12.16 17.07 4.52
C THR A 47 13.41 16.79 3.68
N GLN A 48 13.29 16.87 2.34
CA GLN A 48 14.33 16.46 1.39
C GLN A 48 14.87 15.04 1.65
N ALA A 49 14.07 14.21 2.32
CA ALA A 49 14.42 12.84 2.70
C ALA A 49 13.24 11.92 2.42
N THR A 50 13.53 10.62 2.26
CA THR A 50 12.47 9.61 2.15
C THR A 50 11.85 9.37 3.53
N PRO A 51 10.55 9.06 3.62
CA PRO A 51 9.93 8.73 4.90
C PRO A 51 10.65 7.58 5.63
N TYR A 52 11.16 6.61 4.87
CA TYR A 52 11.92 5.49 5.44
C TYR A 52 13.24 5.93 6.07
N ALA A 53 14.01 6.80 5.40
CA ALA A 53 15.27 7.31 5.93
C ALA A 53 15.06 8.14 7.20
N LEU A 54 13.93 8.83 7.33
CA LEU A 54 13.59 9.56 8.55
C LEU A 54 13.27 8.65 9.74
N VAL A 55 12.72 7.45 9.49
CA VAL A 55 12.36 6.50 10.56
C VAL A 55 13.55 5.63 10.95
N TYR A 56 14.31 5.14 9.98
CA TYR A 56 15.36 4.14 10.19
C TYR A 56 16.79 4.68 10.09
N GLY A 57 16.96 5.95 9.68
CA GLY A 57 18.28 6.58 9.55
C GLY A 57 19.13 6.08 8.38
N VAL A 58 18.57 5.26 7.49
CA VAL A 58 19.26 4.66 6.34
C VAL A 58 18.45 4.80 5.06
N GLU A 59 19.13 4.89 3.91
CA GLU A 59 18.46 4.90 2.61
C GLU A 59 17.74 3.57 2.33
N THR A 60 16.67 3.64 1.54
CA THR A 60 15.81 2.50 1.25
C THR A 60 16.51 1.46 0.40
N VAL A 61 16.85 0.32 1.00
CA VAL A 61 17.08 -0.95 0.28
C VAL A 61 15.77 -1.72 0.32
N LEU A 62 15.37 -2.35 -0.78
CA LEU A 62 14.10 -3.05 -0.93
C LEU A 62 13.82 -3.97 0.29
N PRO A 63 12.82 -3.68 1.13
CA PRO A 63 12.57 -4.37 2.39
C PRO A 63 12.23 -5.84 2.13
N LEU A 64 12.61 -6.71 3.06
CA LEU A 64 12.29 -8.14 3.00
C LEU A 64 10.78 -8.37 2.93
N GLU A 65 9.98 -7.51 3.56
CA GLU A 65 8.52 -7.57 3.58
C GLU A 65 7.89 -7.35 2.20
N GLN A 66 8.62 -6.75 1.25
CA GLN A 66 8.17 -6.63 -0.15
C GLN A 66 8.52 -7.87 -0.97
N LYS A 67 9.54 -8.64 -0.56
CA LYS A 67 9.95 -9.89 -1.23
C LYS A 67 9.28 -11.11 -0.64
N ILE A 68 9.04 -11.09 0.67
CA ILE A 68 8.43 -12.17 1.42
C ILE A 68 6.98 -11.76 1.69
N PRO A 69 6.01 -12.35 0.98
CA PRO A 69 4.62 -12.08 1.28
C PRO A 69 4.32 -12.50 2.70
N SER A 70 3.51 -11.69 3.41
CA SER A 70 2.97 -12.12 4.70
C SER A 70 2.17 -13.42 4.52
N LEU A 71 2.03 -14.22 5.58
CA LEU A 71 1.26 -15.47 5.55
C LEU A 71 -0.15 -15.25 4.98
N ARG A 72 -0.79 -14.15 5.34
CA ARG A 72 -2.11 -13.76 4.81
C ARG A 72 -2.10 -13.57 3.29
N ILE A 73 -1.09 -12.87 2.76
CA ILE A 73 -0.96 -12.63 1.31
C ILE A 73 -0.65 -13.96 0.61
N ALA A 74 0.24 -14.78 1.16
CA ALA A 74 0.59 -16.08 0.57
C ALA A 74 -0.59 -17.05 0.51
N VAL A 75 -1.40 -17.10 1.58
CA VAL A 75 -2.66 -17.87 1.58
C VAL A 75 -3.62 -17.30 0.54
N GLN A 76 -3.74 -15.97 0.46
CA GLN A 76 -4.65 -15.33 -0.47
C GLN A 76 -4.28 -15.52 -1.95
N GLU A 77 -2.98 -15.51 -2.26
CA GLU A 77 -2.45 -15.77 -3.61
C GLU A 77 -2.69 -17.21 -4.08
N GLY A 78 -2.87 -18.15 -3.14
CA GLY A 78 -3.19 -19.54 -3.44
C GLY A 78 -4.68 -19.82 -3.69
N LEU A 79 -5.56 -18.84 -3.44
CA LEU A 79 -7.01 -18.97 -3.61
C LEU A 79 -7.46 -18.46 -4.98
N THR A 80 -8.48 -19.11 -5.55
CA THR A 80 -9.18 -18.56 -6.70
C THR A 80 -9.97 -17.30 -6.32
N ASP A 81 -10.32 -16.46 -7.31
CA ASP A 81 -11.10 -15.24 -7.05
C ASP A 81 -12.46 -15.55 -6.38
N GLU A 82 -13.08 -16.70 -6.71
CA GLU A 82 -14.33 -17.16 -6.10
C GLU A 82 -14.14 -17.55 -4.63
N GLU A 83 -13.13 -18.38 -4.32
CA GLU A 83 -12.83 -18.82 -2.95
C GLU A 83 -12.41 -17.63 -2.06
N ASN A 84 -11.65 -16.71 -2.62
CA ASN A 84 -11.28 -15.45 -1.98
C ASN A 84 -12.51 -14.60 -1.65
N THR A 85 -13.44 -14.48 -2.60
CA THR A 85 -14.68 -13.74 -2.39
C THR A 85 -15.53 -14.37 -1.30
N GLN A 86 -15.68 -15.70 -1.31
CA GLN A 86 -16.42 -16.42 -0.27
C GLN A 86 -15.79 -16.23 1.11
N THR A 87 -14.47 -16.43 1.22
CA THR A 87 -13.75 -16.26 2.50
C THR A 87 -13.96 -14.86 3.09
N ARG A 88 -13.96 -13.82 2.25
CA ARG A 88 -14.22 -12.44 2.69
C ARG A 88 -15.65 -12.19 3.13
N LEU A 89 -16.62 -12.87 2.53
CA LEU A 89 -18.02 -12.78 2.94
C LEU A 89 -18.21 -13.44 4.32
N ASP A 90 -17.61 -14.60 4.53
CA ASP A 90 -17.67 -15.31 5.81
C ASP A 90 -16.99 -14.47 6.92
N GLU A 91 -15.83 -13.87 6.64
CA GLU A 91 -15.16 -12.94 7.58
C GLU A 91 -16.05 -11.72 7.93
N LEU A 92 -16.85 -11.23 6.99
CA LEU A 92 -17.76 -10.10 7.23
C LEU A 92 -18.97 -10.51 8.08
N GLU A 93 -19.53 -11.68 7.83
CA GLU A 93 -20.64 -12.24 8.63
C GLU A 93 -20.20 -12.41 10.09
N ASP A 94 -19.03 -13.02 10.33
CA ASP A 94 -18.43 -13.15 11.67
C ASP A 94 -18.27 -11.81 12.40
N LEU A 95 -17.92 -10.75 11.66
CA LEU A 95 -17.74 -9.41 12.23
C LEU A 95 -19.07 -8.76 12.57
N ASP A 96 -20.08 -8.95 11.73
CA ASP A 96 -21.42 -8.42 11.97
C ASP A 96 -22.11 -9.17 13.11
N GLU A 97 -21.93 -10.48 13.24
CA GLU A 97 -22.37 -11.25 14.41
C GLU A 97 -21.74 -10.72 15.70
N LYS A 98 -20.42 -10.45 15.71
CA LYS A 98 -19.72 -9.86 16.85
C LYS A 98 -20.23 -8.46 17.20
N ARG A 99 -20.61 -7.65 16.20
CA ARG A 99 -21.19 -6.32 16.42
C ARG A 99 -22.58 -6.41 17.02
N LEU A 100 -23.42 -7.30 16.51
CA LEU A 100 -24.77 -7.54 17.03
C LEU A 100 -24.73 -8.07 18.47
N GLY A 101 -23.76 -8.94 18.80
CA GLY A 101 -23.57 -9.44 20.16
C GLY A 101 -22.98 -8.42 21.15
N ALA A 102 -22.46 -7.29 20.68
CA ALA A 102 -21.90 -6.21 21.50
C ALA A 102 -22.88 -5.05 21.74
N GLN A 103 -24.10 -5.09 21.17
CA GLN A 103 -25.21 -4.18 21.44
C GLN A 103 -26.09 -4.68 22.59
#